data_AF-A0AAV2GC75-F1
#
_entry.id   AF-A0AAV2GC75-F1
#
_cell.length_a   1.000
_cell.length_b   1.000
_cell.length_c   1.000
_cell.angle_alpha   90.00
_cell.angle_beta   90.00
_cell.angle_gamma   90.00
#
_symmetry.space_group_name_H-M   'P 1'
#
loop_
_entity.id
_entity.type
_entity.pdbx_description
1 polymer ?
#
loop_
_entity_poly.entity_id
_entity_poly.type
_entity_poly.pdbx_seq_one_letter_code
_entity_poly.pdbx_strand_id
1 'polypeptide(L)'
;MLEGIRGYMMERVVIKYNMLHGSTDELCPRIRKRLEKEKEFARLCVSRQSHNMRCEVKMGAEGYIVDLTSKECSCGYWQLSGLPCCHAVSAISHLRKNPDDYVHPFLPSSECGGVLQGGAALS
;
A
#
# COMPACT_ATOMS: atom_id res chain seq x y z
N MET A 1 -9.18 -17.72 -32.01
CA MET A 1 -9.35 -16.36 -31.42
C MET A 1 -9.26 -16.39 -29.90
N LEU A 2 -10.03 -17.25 -29.21
CA LEU A 2 -10.00 -17.38 -27.74
C LEU A 2 -8.67 -17.95 -27.18
N GLU A 3 -8.02 -18.85 -27.93
CA GLU A 3 -6.70 -19.40 -27.57
C GLU A 3 -5.61 -18.32 -27.44
N GLY A 4 -5.66 -17.27 -28.27
CA GLY A 4 -4.72 -16.15 -28.19
C GLY A 4 -4.93 -15.30 -26.93
N ILE A 5 -6.18 -15.10 -26.52
CA ILE A 5 -6.53 -14.40 -25.27
C ILE A 5 -6.07 -15.23 -24.06
N ARG A 6 -6.30 -16.55 -24.10
CA ARG A 6 -5.83 -17.49 -23.06
C ARG A 6 -4.31 -17.46 -22.93
N GLY A 7 -3.58 -17.57 -24.05
CA GLY A 7 -2.12 -17.49 -24.07
C GLY A 7 -1.59 -16.19 -23.49
N TYR A 8 -2.16 -15.05 -23.90
CA TYR A 8 -1.81 -13.74 -23.35
C TYR A 8 -2.05 -13.64 -21.83
N MET A 9 -3.20 -14.11 -21.35
CA MET A 9 -3.50 -14.10 -19.91
C MET A 9 -2.52 -14.95 -19.12
N MET A 10 -2.17 -16.15 -19.60
CA MET A 10 -1.22 -17.05 -18.95
C MET A 10 0.18 -16.42 -18.86
N GLU A 11 0.67 -15.82 -19.96
CA GLU A 11 1.96 -15.13 -19.98
C GLU A 11 2.00 -13.97 -18.97
N ARG A 12 0.91 -13.19 -18.89
CA ARG A 12 0.79 -12.08 -17.93
C ARG A 12 0.80 -12.54 -16.48
N VAL A 13 0.23 -13.71 -16.18
CA VAL A 13 0.26 -14.30 -14.83
C VAL A 13 1.68 -14.71 -14.46
N VAL A 14 2.39 -15.40 -15.36
CA VAL A 14 3.78 -15.83 -15.13
C VAL A 14 4.72 -14.64 -14.93
N ILE A 15 4.60 -13.59 -15.74
CA ILE A 15 5.39 -12.37 -15.60
C ILE A 15 5.17 -11.75 -14.20
N LYS A 16 3.92 -11.63 -13.75
CA LYS A 16 3.60 -11.08 -12.42
C LYS A 16 4.13 -11.96 -11.30
N TYR A 17 4.03 -13.28 -11.42
CA TYR A 17 4.58 -14.22 -10.45
C TYR A 17 6.09 -14.03 -10.30
N ASN A 18 6.85 -14.00 -11.41
CA ASN A 18 8.30 -13.82 -11.38
C ASN A 18 8.72 -12.46 -10.80
N MET A 19 7.97 -11.39 -11.09
CA MET A 19 8.22 -10.06 -10.50
C MET A 19 8.05 -10.04 -8.98
N LEU A 20 7.16 -10.87 -8.43
CA LEU A 20 6.93 -10.98 -6.99
C LEU A 20 7.95 -11.89 -6.31
N HIS A 21 8.28 -13.03 -6.92
CA HIS A 21 9.26 -13.97 -6.35
C HIS A 21 10.70 -13.50 -6.46
N GLY A 22 10.99 -12.56 -7.38
CA GLY A 22 12.29 -11.90 -7.47
C GLY A 22 12.44 -10.71 -6.53
N SER A 23 11.37 -10.24 -5.89
CA SER A 23 11.41 -9.10 -4.96
C SER A 23 11.43 -9.60 -3.51
N THR A 24 12.41 -9.17 -2.73
CA THR A 24 12.51 -9.41 -1.27
C THR A 24 11.58 -8.50 -0.46
N ASP A 25 10.77 -7.69 -1.13
CA ASP A 25 9.92 -6.69 -0.51
C ASP A 25 8.62 -7.33 0.00
N GLU A 26 8.25 -7.00 1.23
CA GLU A 26 6.97 -7.41 1.83
C GLU A 26 5.75 -6.81 1.11
N LEU A 27 5.97 -5.73 0.34
CA LEU A 27 4.94 -5.06 -0.45
C LEU A 27 5.04 -5.43 -1.93
N CYS A 28 3.89 -5.76 -2.53
CA CYS A 28 3.78 -5.93 -3.98
C CYS A 28 4.32 -4.68 -4.73
N PRO A 29 5.09 -4.83 -5.83
CA PRO A 29 5.69 -3.71 -6.56
C PRO A 29 4.70 -2.61 -6.98
N ARG A 30 3.45 -2.99 -7.28
CA ARG A 30 2.36 -2.04 -7.60
C ARG A 30 2.00 -1.15 -6.41
N ILE A 31 1.91 -1.75 -5.22
CA ILE A 31 1.61 -1.04 -3.97
C ILE A 31 2.79 -0.16 -3.57
N ARG A 32 4.02 -0.69 -3.62
CA ARG A 32 5.23 0.08 -3.39
C ARG A 32 5.31 1.31 -4.29
N LYS A 33 5.11 1.15 -5.60
CA LYS A 33 5.11 2.27 -6.55
C LYS A 33 4.07 3.33 -6.22
N ARG A 34 2.90 2.92 -5.72
CA ARG A 34 1.85 3.85 -5.29
C ARG A 34 2.28 4.60 -4.02
N LEU A 35 2.82 3.89 -3.03
CA LEU A 35 3.28 4.46 -1.78
C LEU A 35 4.44 5.45 -1.97
N GLU A 36 5.39 5.13 -2.86
CA GLU A 36 6.49 6.05 -3.19
C GLU A 36 5.98 7.36 -3.81
N LYS A 37 4.90 7.30 -4.61
CA LYS A 37 4.26 8.50 -5.13
C LYS A 37 3.64 9.35 -4.01
N GLU A 38 2.99 8.71 -3.04
CA GLU A 38 2.44 9.42 -1.87
C GLU A 38 3.56 10.03 -1.00
N LYS A 39 4.71 9.36 -0.88
CA LYS A 39 5.92 9.90 -0.22
C LYS A 39 6.46 11.15 -0.93
N GLU A 40 6.39 11.21 -2.25
CA GLU A 40 6.77 12.40 -3.02
C GLU A 40 5.82 13.57 -2.72
N PHE A 41 4.51 13.34 -2.74
CA PHE A 41 3.53 14.38 -2.42
C PHE A 41 3.56 14.81 -0.95
N ALA A 42 3.93 13.92 -0.04
CA ALA A 42 4.06 14.22 1.38
C ALA A 42 5.08 15.35 1.66
N ARG A 43 6.03 15.58 0.74
CA ARG A 43 7.00 16.69 0.82
C ARG A 43 6.35 18.07 0.75
N LEU A 44 5.15 18.15 0.15
CA LEU A 44 4.36 19.38 0.06
C LEU A 44 3.53 19.65 1.32
N CYS A 45 3.53 18.70 2.27
CA CYS A 45 2.71 18.75 3.46
C CYS A 45 3.54 19.17 4.68
N VAL A 46 2.96 20.02 5.52
CA VAL A 46 3.55 20.44 6.80
C VAL A 46 2.74 19.83 7.92
N SER A 47 3.35 18.89 8.63
CA SER A 47 2.73 18.19 9.76
C SER A 47 3.02 18.88 11.09
N ARG A 48 2.00 18.97 11.95
CA ARG A 48 2.10 19.42 13.34
C ARG A 48 1.45 18.37 14.23
N GLN A 49 2.23 17.79 15.13
CA GLN A 49 1.72 16.86 16.11
C GLN A 49 0.82 17.57 17.13
N SER A 50 -0.32 16.96 17.44
CA SER A 50 -1.18 17.33 18.57
C SER A 50 -0.97 16.34 19.74
N HIS A 51 -1.84 16.38 20.75
CA HIS A 51 -1.81 15.38 21.81
C HIS A 51 -2.11 13.97 21.25
N ASN A 52 -1.36 12.95 21.70
CA ASN A 52 -1.40 11.56 21.22
C ASN A 52 -0.83 11.34 19.80
N MET A 53 -1.40 10.35 19.08
CA MET A 53 -1.03 9.94 17.71
C MET A 53 -1.87 10.67 16.64
N ARG A 54 -2.34 11.88 16.96
CA ARG A 54 -3.09 12.75 16.05
C ARG A 54 -2.22 13.90 15.57
N CYS A 55 -2.29 14.17 14.28
CA CYS A 55 -1.55 15.23 13.63
C CYS A 55 -2.48 16.10 12.78
N GLU A 56 -2.27 17.41 12.86
CA GLU A 56 -2.80 18.34 11.88
C GLU A 56 -1.77 18.47 10.75
N VAL A 57 -2.20 18.22 9.52
CA VAL A 57 -1.34 18.27 8.33
C VAL A 57 -1.88 19.33 7.40
N LYS A 58 -1.06 20.32 7.06
CA LYS A 58 -1.42 21.36 6.10
C LYS A 58 -0.79 21.09 4.75
N MET A 59 -1.61 21.17 3.70
CA MET A 59 -1.15 21.13 2.31
C MET A 59 -1.67 22.40 1.62
N GLY A 60 -0.78 23.37 1.41
CA GLY A 60 -1.19 24.70 0.95
C GLY A 60 -2.10 25.41 1.97
N ALA A 61 -3.31 25.79 1.54
CA ALA A 61 -4.30 26.47 2.38
C ALA A 61 -5.22 25.51 3.15
N GLU A 62 -5.23 24.23 2.79
CA GLU A 62 -6.12 23.23 3.38
C GLU A 62 -5.46 22.51 4.56
N GLY A 63 -6.26 22.22 5.58
CA GLY A 63 -5.85 21.47 6.75
C GLY A 63 -6.56 20.12 6.82
N TYR A 64 -5.80 19.09 7.14
CA TYR A 64 -6.25 17.71 7.26
C TYR A 64 -5.92 17.16 8.65
N ILE A 65 -6.79 16.32 9.18
CA ILE A 65 -6.58 15.63 10.45
C ILE A 65 -6.20 14.19 10.13
N VAL A 66 -5.08 13.75 10.68
CA VAL A 66 -4.60 12.37 10.58
C VAL A 66 -4.61 11.75 11.97
N ASP A 67 -5.22 10.58 12.08
CA ASP A 67 -5.19 9.74 13.28
C ASP A 67 -4.44 8.45 12.95
N LEU A 68 -3.23 8.29 13.50
CA LEU A 68 -2.41 7.12 13.23
C LEU A 68 -2.80 5.89 14.06
N THR A 69 -3.58 6.07 15.13
CA THR A 69 -4.08 4.94 15.92
C THR A 69 -5.21 4.25 15.19
N SER A 70 -6.17 5.01 14.66
CA SER A 70 -7.26 4.45 13.85
C SER A 70 -6.88 4.23 12.38
N LYS A 71 -5.70 4.68 11.94
CA LYS A 71 -5.23 4.65 10.54
C LYS A 71 -6.17 5.41 9.61
N GLU A 72 -6.54 6.62 10.02
CA GLU A 72 -7.52 7.45 9.33
C GLU A 72 -6.93 8.80 8.91
N CYS A 73 -7.42 9.31 7.79
CA CYS A 73 -7.19 10.68 7.37
C CYS A 73 -8.52 11.34 6.99
N SER A 74 -8.69 12.62 7.32
CA SER A 74 -9.88 13.39 6.95
C SER A 74 -10.06 13.54 5.44
N CYS A 75 -9.05 13.26 4.62
CA CYS A 75 -9.21 13.19 3.16
C CYS A 75 -9.92 11.91 2.67
N GLY A 76 -10.14 10.92 3.54
CA GLY A 76 -10.85 9.66 3.24
C GLY A 76 -10.07 8.66 2.39
N TYR A 77 -8.97 9.06 1.75
CA TYR A 77 -8.20 8.19 0.85
C TYR A 77 -7.66 6.94 1.55
N TRP A 78 -7.21 7.08 2.80
CA TRP A 78 -6.59 5.97 3.52
C TRP A 78 -7.61 4.87 3.84
N GLN A 79 -8.81 5.27 4.26
CA GLN A 79 -9.92 4.37 4.57
C GLN A 79 -10.41 3.63 3.32
N LEU A 80 -10.42 4.30 2.17
CA LEU A 80 -10.86 3.71 0.90
C LEU A 80 -9.82 2.80 0.25
N SER A 81 -8.56 3.24 0.24
CA SER A 81 -7.49 2.52 -0.48
C SER A 81 -6.73 1.52 0.39
N GLY A 82 -6.83 1.64 1.72
CA GLY A 82 -5.98 0.95 2.68
C GLY A 82 -4.52 1.42 2.68
N LEU A 83 -4.17 2.45 1.89
CA LEU A 83 -2.83 3.01 1.80
C LEU A 83 -2.75 4.38 2.47
N PRO A 84 -1.69 4.66 3.25
CA PRO A 84 -1.51 6.00 3.79
C PRO A 84 -1.37 7.00 2.64
N CYS A 85 -2.23 8.03 2.65
CA CYS A 85 -2.16 9.16 1.72
C CYS A 85 -0.93 10.04 2.02
N CYS A 86 -0.62 10.98 1.13
CA CYS A 86 0.43 11.98 1.35
C CYS A 86 0.37 12.67 2.73
N HIS A 87 -0.83 13.01 3.23
CA HIS A 87 -0.99 13.61 4.56
C HIS A 87 -0.59 12.64 5.67
N ALA A 88 -1.05 11.40 5.58
CA ALA A 88 -0.71 10.35 6.52
C ALA A 88 0.79 10.06 6.51
N VAL A 89 1.40 9.95 5.33
CA VAL A 89 2.85 9.75 5.16
C VAL A 89 3.64 10.90 5.77
N SER A 90 3.19 12.15 5.62
CA SER A 90 3.81 13.30 6.26
C SER A 90 3.74 13.20 7.79
N ALA A 91 2.57 12.85 8.33
CA ALA A 91 2.37 12.68 9.78
C ALA A 91 3.20 11.52 10.36
N ILE A 92 3.27 10.39 9.65
CA ILE A 92 4.07 9.21 10.02
C ILE A 92 5.57 9.57 10.04
N SER A 93 6.03 10.23 8.98
CA SER A 93 7.42 10.70 8.86
C SER A 93 7.77 11.70 9.97
N HIS A 94 6.85 12.59 10.32
CA HIS A 94 7.02 13.55 11.41
C HIS A 94 7.26 12.86 12.76
N LEU A 95 6.62 11.71 12.98
CA LEU A 95 6.80 10.88 14.18
C LEU A 95 7.94 9.85 14.05
N ARG A 96 8.77 9.95 13.01
CA ARG A 96 9.92 9.06 12.74
C ARG A 96 9.53 7.58 12.65
N LYS A 97 8.35 7.29 12.12
CA LYS A 97 7.86 5.94 11.86
C LYS A 97 7.95 5.61 10.37
N ASN A 98 7.90 4.33 10.03
CA ASN A 98 7.91 3.90 8.62
C ASN A 98 6.48 3.84 8.08
N PRO A 99 6.17 4.49 6.94
CA PRO A 99 4.84 4.44 6.34
C PRO A 99 4.46 3.06 5.79
N ASP A 100 5.45 2.22 5.49
CA ASP A 100 5.25 0.84 5.05
C ASP A 100 4.49 0.01 6.13
N ASP A 101 4.72 0.28 7.42
CA ASP A 101 4.03 -0.39 8.56
C ASP A 101 2.53 -0.01 8.68
N TYR A 102 2.13 1.05 7.99
CA TYR A 102 0.81 1.65 8.06
C TYR A 102 -0.09 1.27 6.87
N VAL A 103 0.43 0.46 5.95
CA VAL A 103 -0.32 -0.17 4.86
C VAL A 103 -1.27 -1.22 5.44
N HIS A 104 -2.51 -1.27 4.96
CA HIS A 104 -3.50 -2.24 5.43
C HIS A 104 -3.06 -3.67 5.12
N PRO A 105 -3.14 -4.64 6.05
CA PRO A 105 -2.66 -6.02 5.87
C PRO A 105 -3.25 -6.82 4.69
N PHE A 106 -4.41 -6.44 4.17
CA PHE A 106 -5.00 -7.03 2.95
C PHE A 106 -4.35 -6.54 1.64
N LEU A 107 -3.42 -5.58 1.70
CA LEU A 107 -2.67 -5.06 0.55
C LEU A 107 -1.30 -5.71 0.35
N PRO A 108 -0.51 -6.02 1.40
CA PRO A 108 0.58 -6.98 1.27
C PRO A 108 -0.02 -8.37 1.06
N SER A 109 0.09 -8.85 -0.19
CA SER A 109 0.16 -10.27 -0.57
C SER A 109 -0.87 -11.27 -0.02
N SER A 110 -2.05 -10.86 0.47
CA SER A 110 -3.06 -11.86 0.91
C SER A 110 -3.57 -12.76 -0.22
N GLU A 111 -3.26 -12.49 -1.50
CA GLU A 111 -3.66 -13.35 -2.63
C GLU A 111 -2.53 -13.47 -3.68
N CYS A 112 -1.30 -13.76 -3.26
CA CYS A 112 -0.27 -14.22 -4.20
C CYS A 112 0.31 -15.58 -3.80
N GLY A 113 -0.58 -16.54 -3.57
CA GLY A 113 -0.21 -17.89 -3.17
C GLY A 113 -1.40 -18.72 -2.70
N GLY A 114 -2.52 -18.67 -3.41
CA GLY A 114 -3.51 -19.75 -3.32
C GLY A 114 -2.91 -21.01 -3.91
N VAL A 115 -2.07 -21.71 -3.12
CA VAL A 115 -1.63 -23.06 -3.43
C VAL A 115 -2.88 -23.91 -3.48
N LEU A 116 -3.14 -24.44 -4.67
CA LEU A 116 -3.92 -25.65 -4.88
C LEU A 116 -3.41 -26.73 -3.91
N GLN A 117 -4.07 -26.92 -2.77
CA GLN A 117 -4.02 -28.21 -2.08
C GLN A 117 -4.92 -29.16 -2.87
N GLY A 118 -4.35 -29.70 -3.96
CA GLY A 118 -4.98 -30.69 -4.80
C GLY A 118 -3.99 -31.81 -5.11
N GLY A 119 -4.06 -32.88 -4.33
CA GLY A 119 -3.76 -34.25 -4.75
C GLY A 119 -2.31 -34.60 -5.09
N ALA A 120 -1.57 -35.10 -4.11
CA ALA A 120 -0.52 -36.10 -4.33
C ALA A 120 -0.58 -37.16 -3.23
N ALA A 121 -1.69 -37.90 -3.18
CA ALA A 121 -1.68 -39.28 -2.72
C ALA A 121 -1.78 -40.12 -3.98
N LEU A 122 -0.78 -40.98 -4.22
CA LEU A 122 -0.87 -42.31 -4.83
C LEU A 122 0.58 -42.83 -4.92
N SER A 123 0.96 -43.58 -3.88
CA SER A 123 1.93 -44.66 -3.94
C SER A 123 1.17 -45.97 -4.06
#